data_AF-A0A1G0ZJE8-F1
#
_entry.id   AF-A0A1G0ZJE8-F1
#
_cell.length_a   1.000
_cell.length_b   1.000
_cell.length_c   1.000
_cell.angle_alpha   90.00
_cell.angle_beta   90.00
_cell.angle_gamma   90.00
#
_symmetry.space_group_name_H-M   'P 1'
#
loop_
_entity.id
_entity.type
_entity.pdbx_description
1 polymer ?
#
loop_
_entity_poly.entity_id
_entity_poly.type
_entity_poly.pdbx_seq_one_letter_code
_entity_poly.pdbx_strand_id
1 'polypeptide(L)'
;MRGLFTILIAAACLGISGCIFPVPHQRLHVYGVKGKVVDQDNLPLKDAIVFSCADDGVFTKTDESGGFELAPTYGWHGAYFYGPNSLSLWPGFDIAAPEREVMVCAPDCKAVKINVKDYLDPDNKFITIPEPIKIKK
;
A
#
# COMPACT_ATOMS: atom_id res chain seq x y z
N MET A 1 27.07 13.90 38.65
CA MET A 1 27.64 13.46 37.36
C MET A 1 27.78 11.94 37.21
N ARG A 2 28.20 11.18 38.23
CA ARG A 2 28.34 9.70 38.13
C ARG A 2 27.04 8.95 37.80
N GLY A 3 25.89 9.31 38.41
CA GLY A 3 24.62 8.61 38.18
C GLY A 3 24.01 8.77 36.78
N LEU A 4 24.20 9.93 36.14
CA LEU A 4 23.70 10.17 34.78
C LEU A 4 24.40 9.27 33.75
N PHE A 5 25.72 9.06 33.95
CA PHE A 5 26.52 8.20 33.09
C PHE A 5 26.11 6.73 33.20
N THR A 6 25.78 6.26 34.41
CA THR A 6 25.31 4.89 34.63
C THR A 6 23.94 4.65 33.99
N ILE A 7 23.03 5.64 34.06
CA ILE A 7 21.71 5.56 33.40
C ILE A 7 21.86 5.52 31.86
N LEU A 8 22.73 6.36 31.30
CA LEU A 8 23.01 6.36 29.86
C LEU A 8 23.62 5.04 29.38
N ILE A 9 24.55 4.45 30.14
CA ILE A 9 25.14 3.15 29.81
C ILE A 9 24.08 2.04 29.90
N ALA A 10 23.26 2.01 30.95
CA ALA A 10 22.19 1.02 31.09
C ALA A 10 21.15 1.12 29.95
N ALA A 11 20.75 2.35 29.59
CA ALA A 11 19.86 2.59 28.46
C ALA A 11 20.49 2.18 27.11
N ALA A 12 21.79 2.46 26.93
CA ALA A 12 22.53 2.01 25.75
C ALA A 12 22.61 0.48 25.68
N CYS A 13 22.93 -0.20 26.78
CA CYS A 13 22.99 -1.66 26.83
C CYS A 13 21.63 -2.30 26.49
N LEU A 14 20.52 -1.74 26.98
CA LEU A 14 19.16 -2.19 26.61
C LEU A 14 18.83 -1.95 25.13
N GLY A 15 19.28 -0.82 24.57
CA GLY A 15 19.13 -0.54 23.15
C GLY A 15 19.95 -1.47 22.24
N ILE A 16 21.11 -1.93 22.71
CA ILE A 16 22.02 -2.78 21.92
C ILE A 16 21.68 -4.28 22.08
N SER A 17 21.10 -4.70 23.20
CA SER A 17 20.76 -6.11 23.48
C SER A 17 19.54 -6.65 22.73
N GLY A 18 18.98 -5.88 21.78
CA GLY A 18 17.83 -6.32 20.99
C GLY A 18 16.54 -6.43 21.79
N CYS A 19 16.29 -5.48 22.71
CA CYS A 19 15.01 -5.41 23.40
C CYS A 19 13.86 -5.37 22.38
N ILE A 20 12.87 -6.24 22.59
CA ILE A 20 11.58 -6.23 21.89
C ILE A 20 10.80 -5.03 22.42
N PHE A 21 11.11 -3.85 21.91
CA PHE A 21 10.24 -2.69 22.08
C PHE A 21 9.28 -2.67 20.90
N PRO A 22 7.94 -2.66 21.15
CA PRO A 22 6.98 -2.38 20.10
C PRO A 22 7.19 -0.93 19.67
N VAL A 23 8.09 -0.73 18.72
CA VAL A 23 8.31 0.56 18.12
C VAL A 23 7.48 0.60 16.84
N PRO A 24 6.57 1.57 16.71
CA PRO A 24 5.77 1.69 15.53
C PRO A 24 6.73 1.97 14.36
N HIS A 25 6.72 1.13 13.33
CA HIS A 25 7.40 1.38 12.06
C HIS A 25 6.39 1.32 10.92
N GLN A 26 6.53 2.23 9.95
CA GLN A 26 5.66 2.26 8.78
C GLN A 26 6.14 1.27 7.73
N ARG A 27 5.26 0.38 7.30
CA ARG A 27 5.49 -0.56 6.19
C ARG A 27 4.37 -0.46 5.17
N LEU A 28 4.65 -0.98 3.98
CA LEU A 28 3.65 -1.12 2.95
C LEU A 28 2.57 -2.08 3.45
N HIS A 29 1.34 -1.59 3.52
CA HIS A 29 0.18 -2.36 3.96
C HIS A 29 -0.66 -2.82 2.77
N VAL A 30 -0.80 -1.96 1.76
CA VAL A 30 -1.51 -2.24 0.51
C VAL A 30 -0.73 -1.63 -0.66
N TYR A 31 -0.51 -2.41 -1.71
CA TYR A 31 0.17 -1.94 -2.93
C TYR A 31 -0.64 -0.86 -3.65
N GLY A 32 0.02 0.07 -4.33
CA GLY A 32 -0.62 0.99 -5.25
C GLY A 32 -1.13 0.26 -6.49
N VAL A 33 -2.04 0.87 -7.23
CA VAL A 33 -2.57 0.29 -8.48
C VAL A 33 -2.55 1.34 -9.59
N LYS A 34 -2.00 0.99 -10.74
CA LYS A 34 -2.03 1.81 -11.96
C LYS A 34 -2.76 1.06 -13.05
N GLY A 35 -3.55 1.77 -13.84
CA GLY A 35 -4.28 1.16 -14.93
C GLY A 35 -4.99 2.18 -15.80
N LYS A 36 -5.77 1.67 -16.74
CA LYS A 36 -6.57 2.46 -17.67
C LYS A 36 -8.01 1.98 -17.65
N VAL A 37 -8.96 2.90 -17.72
CA VAL A 37 -10.40 2.64 -17.77
C VAL A 37 -10.94 3.10 -19.11
N VAL A 38 -11.67 2.22 -19.77
CA VAL A 38 -12.28 2.47 -21.09
C VAL A 38 -13.73 1.96 -21.12
N ASP A 39 -14.52 2.45 -22.07
CA ASP A 39 -15.84 1.91 -22.35
C ASP A 39 -15.79 0.66 -23.25
N GLN A 40 -16.94 0.15 -23.65
CA GLN A 40 -17.03 -1.03 -24.51
C GLN A 40 -16.40 -0.84 -25.90
N ASP A 41 -16.36 0.40 -26.38
CA ASP A 41 -15.81 0.79 -27.68
C ASP A 41 -14.31 1.14 -27.58
N ASN A 42 -13.70 0.91 -26.41
CA ASN A 42 -12.33 1.26 -26.06
C ASN A 42 -12.06 2.77 -26.04
N LEU A 43 -13.08 3.61 -25.88
CA LEU A 43 -12.91 5.04 -25.66
C LEU A 43 -12.51 5.27 -24.19
N PRO A 44 -11.52 6.14 -23.92
CA PRO A 44 -11.08 6.43 -22.57
C PRO A 44 -12.18 7.10 -21.75
N LEU A 45 -12.39 6.62 -20.53
CA LEU A 45 -13.36 7.21 -19.60
C LEU A 45 -12.64 8.18 -18.67
N LYS A 46 -12.80 9.48 -18.93
CA LYS A 46 -12.32 10.57 -18.06
C LYS A 46 -13.23 10.73 -16.83
N ASP A 47 -12.67 11.19 -15.72
CA ASP A 47 -13.38 11.52 -14.47
C ASP A 47 -14.10 10.34 -13.80
N ALA A 48 -13.81 9.10 -14.21
CA ALA A 48 -14.26 7.91 -13.51
C ALA A 48 -13.53 7.81 -12.17
N ILE A 49 -14.28 7.49 -11.11
CA ILE A 49 -13.74 7.40 -9.76
C ILE A 49 -13.32 5.96 -9.49
N VAL A 50 -12.07 5.77 -9.10
CA VAL A 50 -11.52 4.47 -8.69
C VAL A 50 -11.31 4.48 -7.19
N PHE A 51 -11.99 3.59 -6.47
CA PHE A 51 -11.93 3.46 -5.02
C PHE A 51 -11.15 2.20 -4.61
N SER A 52 -10.37 2.30 -3.53
CA SER A 52 -9.89 1.11 -2.80
C SER A 52 -11.08 0.47 -2.08
N CYS A 53 -11.25 -0.84 -2.21
CA CYS A 53 -12.20 -1.58 -1.36
C CYS A 53 -11.58 -1.97 0.00
N ALA A 54 -10.26 -1.88 0.12
CA ALA A 54 -9.52 -2.26 1.33
C ALA A 54 -9.30 -1.09 2.30
N ASP A 55 -9.32 0.15 1.79
CA ASP A 55 -9.03 1.35 2.57
C ASP A 55 -10.17 2.37 2.44
N ASP A 56 -10.83 2.67 3.54
CA ASP A 56 -11.90 3.68 3.57
C ASP A 56 -11.34 5.06 3.18
N GLY A 57 -11.97 5.70 2.20
CA GLY A 57 -11.65 7.05 1.77
C GLY A 57 -10.49 7.19 0.78
N VAL A 58 -9.82 6.10 0.39
CA VAL A 58 -8.77 6.15 -0.65
C VAL A 58 -9.40 6.03 -2.04
N PHE A 59 -9.35 7.10 -2.82
CA PHE A 59 -9.83 7.13 -4.19
C PHE A 59 -8.96 8.00 -5.10
N THR A 60 -9.10 7.78 -6.40
CA THR A 60 -8.50 8.59 -7.44
C THR A 60 -9.49 8.80 -8.59
N LYS A 61 -9.21 9.75 -9.48
CA LYS A 61 -10.01 9.97 -10.70
C LYS A 61 -9.17 9.64 -11.92
N THR A 62 -9.82 9.14 -12.96
CA THR A 62 -9.15 8.93 -14.24
C THR A 62 -8.87 10.25 -14.96
N ASP A 63 -7.73 10.32 -15.61
CA ASP A 63 -7.31 11.45 -16.44
C ASP A 63 -7.99 11.45 -17.83
N GLU A 64 -7.59 12.37 -18.71
CA GLU A 64 -8.16 12.50 -20.07
C GLU A 64 -7.88 11.28 -20.97
N SER A 65 -6.84 10.53 -20.65
CA SER A 65 -6.52 9.27 -21.32
C SER A 65 -7.26 8.07 -20.70
N GLY A 66 -8.07 8.29 -19.65
CA GLY A 66 -8.68 7.22 -18.86
C GLY A 66 -7.70 6.52 -17.92
N GLY A 67 -6.47 7.01 -17.81
CA GLY A 67 -5.44 6.48 -16.92
C GLY A 67 -5.73 6.86 -15.47
N PHE A 68 -5.35 5.99 -14.53
CA PHE A 68 -5.42 6.29 -13.10
C PHE A 68 -4.24 5.72 -12.33
N GLU A 69 -3.98 6.34 -11.19
CA GLU A 69 -3.01 5.87 -10.20
C GLU A 69 -3.62 5.99 -8.80
N LEU A 70 -3.77 4.84 -8.15
CA LEU A 70 -4.19 4.72 -6.77
C LEU A 70 -2.93 4.49 -5.92
N ALA A 71 -2.67 5.39 -4.98
CA ALA A 71 -1.44 5.35 -4.19
C ALA A 71 -1.37 4.11 -3.27
N PRO A 72 -0.17 3.58 -3.00
CA PRO A 72 0.03 2.56 -1.97
C PRO A 72 -0.32 3.10 -0.58
N THR A 73 -0.89 2.23 0.26
CA THR A 73 -1.24 2.56 1.64
C THR A 73 -0.16 2.00 2.58
N TYR A 74 0.26 2.81 3.55
CA TYR A 74 1.22 2.41 4.57
C TYR A 74 0.53 2.27 5.92
N GLY A 75 0.87 1.20 6.62
CA GLY A 75 0.31 0.87 7.93
C GLY A 75 1.38 0.87 9.01
N TRP A 76 0.94 0.89 10.26
CA TRP A 76 1.80 0.66 11.40
C TRP A 76 1.90 -0.83 11.69
N HIS A 77 3.13 -1.34 11.77
CA HIS A 77 3.40 -2.72 12.09
C HIS A 77 4.22 -2.82 13.38
N GLY A 78 4.16 -3.97 14.03
CA GLY A 78 4.97 -4.25 15.21
C GLY A 78 6.36 -4.70 14.79
N ALA A 79 7.40 -4.03 15.28
CA ALA A 79 8.78 -4.43 15.10
C ALA A 79 9.45 -4.82 16.41
N TYR A 80 10.59 -5.49 16.30
CA TYR A 80 11.62 -5.56 17.32
C TYR A 80 12.95 -5.06 16.75
N PHE A 81 13.83 -4.60 17.62
CA PHE A 81 15.18 -4.22 17.24
C PHE A 81 16.14 -5.39 17.42
N TYR A 82 17.02 -5.59 16.45
CA TYR A 82 18.23 -6.39 16.60
C TYR A 82 19.44 -5.49 16.32
N GLY A 83 20.02 -4.93 17.39
CA GLY A 83 20.97 -3.82 17.27
C GLY A 83 20.32 -2.60 16.61
N PRO A 84 20.94 -1.95 15.60
CA PRO A 84 20.35 -0.80 14.91
C PRO A 84 19.26 -1.18 13.88
N ASN A 85 19.02 -2.47 13.65
CA ASN A 85 18.08 -2.93 12.62
C ASN A 85 16.69 -3.14 13.21
N SER A 86 15.68 -2.53 12.59
CA SER A 86 14.26 -2.79 12.89
C SER A 86 13.76 -3.96 12.03
N LEU A 87 13.40 -5.06 12.68
CA LEU A 87 12.85 -6.25 12.05
C LEU A 87 11.37 -6.40 12.42
N SER A 88 10.58 -6.87 11.47
CA SER A 88 9.16 -7.20 11.66
C SER A 88 8.99 -8.27 12.74
N LEU A 89 8.05 -8.06 13.67
CA LEU A 89 7.79 -8.99 14.79
C LEU A 89 7.37 -10.37 14.28
N TRP A 90 6.61 -10.41 13.19
CA TRP A 90 6.30 -11.63 12.45
C TRP A 90 6.80 -11.55 11.01
N PRO A 91 7.98 -12.13 10.72
CA PRO A 91 8.48 -12.27 9.36
C PRO A 91 7.45 -13.02 8.50
N GLY A 92 7.05 -12.43 7.37
CA GLY A 92 6.04 -12.99 6.46
C GLY A 92 4.60 -12.52 6.69
N PHE A 93 4.27 -12.01 7.88
CA PHE A 93 2.94 -11.44 8.19
C PHE A 93 2.90 -9.91 7.94
N ASP A 94 4.07 -9.27 8.00
CA ASP A 94 4.27 -7.87 7.61
C ASP A 94 4.56 -7.70 6.10
N ILE A 95 4.46 -8.78 5.33
CA ILE A 95 4.53 -8.72 3.87
C ILE A 95 3.09 -8.57 3.39
N ALA A 96 2.73 -7.38 2.91
CA ALA A 96 1.48 -7.21 2.20
C ALA A 96 1.47 -8.16 1.00
N ALA A 97 0.42 -8.98 0.87
CA ALA A 97 0.22 -9.71 -0.38
C ALA A 97 0.00 -8.69 -1.51
N PRO A 98 0.49 -8.97 -2.72
CA PRO A 98 0.33 -8.07 -3.87
C PRO A 98 -1.06 -8.16 -4.47
N GLU A 99 -2.07 -8.02 -3.61
CA GLU A 99 -3.46 -8.03 -4.00
C GLU A 99 -4.12 -6.73 -3.55
N ARG A 100 -4.92 -6.15 -4.42
CA ARG A 100 -5.78 -5.03 -4.07
C ARG A 100 -7.09 -5.13 -4.81
N GLU A 101 -8.18 -4.99 -4.07
CA GLU A 101 -9.50 -4.83 -4.65
C GLU A 101 -9.79 -3.36 -4.90
N VAL A 102 -10.16 -3.05 -6.15
CA VAL A 102 -10.55 -1.71 -6.56
C VAL A 102 -11.97 -1.74 -7.14
N MET A 103 -12.72 -0.67 -6.91
CA MET A 103 -14.04 -0.47 -7.49
C MET A 103 -13.99 0.76 -8.39
N VAL A 104 -14.38 0.60 -9.65
CA VAL A 104 -14.43 1.70 -10.61
C VAL A 104 -15.89 2.12 -10.80
N CYS A 105 -16.15 3.41 -10.59
CA CYS A 105 -17.45 4.05 -10.74
C CYS A 105 -17.32 5.18 -11.76
N ALA A 106 -17.89 5.01 -12.95
CA ALA A 106 -17.97 6.09 -13.94
C ALA A 106 -19.38 6.72 -13.92
N PRO A 107 -19.51 8.03 -14.23
CA PRO A 107 -20.81 8.65 -14.45
C PRO A 107 -21.60 7.86 -15.51
N ASP A 108 -22.88 7.61 -15.24
CA ASP A 108 -23.80 6.92 -16.15
C ASP A 108 -23.42 5.46 -16.50
N CYS A 109 -22.56 4.82 -15.71
CA CYS A 109 -22.14 3.43 -15.92
C CYS A 109 -22.34 2.57 -14.66
N LYS A 110 -22.41 1.24 -14.83
CA LYS A 110 -22.43 0.32 -13.68
C LYS A 110 -21.04 0.26 -13.02
N ALA A 111 -21.02 0.32 -11.69
CA ALA A 111 -19.81 0.12 -10.92
C ALA A 111 -19.25 -1.30 -11.13
N VAL A 112 -17.94 -1.41 -11.33
CA VAL A 112 -17.25 -2.69 -11.53
C VAL A 112 -16.22 -2.88 -10.42
N LYS A 113 -16.32 -4.00 -9.70
CA LYS A 113 -15.33 -4.41 -8.71
C LYS A 113 -14.31 -5.34 -9.34
N ILE A 114 -13.04 -5.09 -9.10
CA ILE A 114 -11.92 -5.78 -9.74
C ILE A 114 -10.94 -6.17 -8.65
N ASN A 115 -10.58 -7.44 -8.63
CA ASN A 115 -9.52 -7.93 -7.77
C ASN A 115 -8.23 -7.97 -8.60
N VAL A 116 -7.26 -7.14 -8.22
CA VAL A 116 -5.98 -7.04 -8.91
C VAL A 116 -4.99 -7.92 -8.17
N LYS A 117 -4.49 -8.97 -8.83
CA LYS A 117 -3.50 -9.92 -8.31
C LYS A 117 -2.33 -10.04 -9.27
N ASP A 118 -1.16 -10.38 -8.75
CA ASP A 118 -0.04 -10.98 -9.50
C ASP A 118 0.58 -10.15 -10.64
N TYR A 119 0.40 -8.81 -10.66
CA TYR A 119 1.14 -7.91 -11.55
C TYR A 119 2.19 -7.11 -10.78
N LEU A 120 3.05 -7.84 -10.07
CA LEU A 120 4.15 -7.26 -9.31
C LEU A 120 5.28 -6.81 -10.21
N ASP A 121 5.61 -5.54 -10.13
CA ASP A 121 6.94 -5.06 -10.47
C ASP A 121 7.83 -5.28 -9.22
N PRO A 122 8.85 -6.16 -9.27
CA PRO A 122 9.65 -6.56 -8.10
C PRO A 122 10.37 -5.39 -7.42
N ASP A 123 10.55 -4.27 -8.14
CA ASP A 123 11.19 -3.06 -7.62
C ASP A 123 10.19 -1.96 -7.21
N ASN A 124 8.87 -2.22 -7.36
CA ASN A 124 7.86 -1.17 -7.32
C ASN A 124 6.68 -1.51 -6.42
N LYS A 125 6.29 -0.53 -5.61
CA LYS A 125 5.14 -0.65 -4.67
C LYS A 125 3.79 -0.51 -5.38
N PHE A 126 3.76 -0.78 -6.67
CA PHE A 126 2.61 -0.60 -7.55
C PHE A 126 2.35 -1.87 -8.35
N ILE A 127 1.06 -2.18 -8.49
CA ILE A 127 0.54 -3.20 -9.36
C ILE A 127 0.07 -2.50 -10.64
N THR A 128 0.61 -2.89 -11.79
CA THR A 128 0.24 -2.30 -13.09
C THR A 128 -0.71 -3.25 -13.81
N ILE A 129 -1.94 -2.80 -14.08
CA ILE A 129 -2.92 -3.59 -14.81
C ILE A 129 -2.57 -3.49 -16.31
N PRO A 130 -2.21 -4.61 -16.98
CA PRO A 130 -1.76 -4.56 -18.37
C PRO A 130 -2.91 -4.30 -19.35
N GLU A 131 -4.11 -4.79 -19.03
CA GLU A 131 -5.28 -4.62 -19.87
C GLU A 131 -6.19 -3.50 -19.36
N PRO A 132 -6.79 -2.70 -20.27
CA PRO A 132 -7.70 -1.66 -19.86
C PRO A 132 -8.98 -2.25 -19.27
N ILE A 133 -9.42 -1.68 -18.16
CA ILE A 133 -10.66 -2.02 -17.47
C ILE A 133 -11.83 -1.55 -18.33
N LYS A 134 -12.65 -2.49 -18.80
CA LYS A 134 -13.84 -2.19 -19.61
C LYS A 134 -15.08 -2.04 -18.74
N ILE A 135 -15.78 -0.92 -18.90
CA ILE A 135 -17.04 -0.65 -18.20
C ILE A 135 -18.20 -0.64 -19.19
N LYS A 136 -19.32 -1.27 -18.80
CA LYS A 136 -20.60 -1.17 -19.50
C LYS A 136 -21.34 0.08 -19.04
N LYS A 137 -21.68 0.94 -20.01
CA LYS A 137 -22.78 1.90 -19.89
C LYS A 137 -24.09 1.12 -19.69
#